data_AF-A0A7W5AP77-F1
#
_entry.id   AF-A0A7W5AP77-F1
#
_cell.length_a   1.000
_cell.length_b   1.000
_cell.length_c   1.000
_cell.angle_alpha   90.00
_cell.angle_beta   90.00
_cell.angle_gamma   90.00
#
_symmetry.space_group_name_H-M   'P 1'
#
loop_
_entity.id
_entity.type
_entity.pdbx_description
1 polymer ?
#
loop_
_entity_poly.entity_id
_entity_poly.type
_entity_poly.pdbx_seq_one_letter_code
_entity_poly.pdbx_strand_id
1 'polypeptide(L)'
;MASVPEGLLDEGVWFRVEESGTASAVRRAAERLAASLDMPENRVADLAIVAAEAAGNLVKHADQGAVLVRTVRTAEHAGVELIVVDSGPGMADVARAIGDGHSTAGTLGIGLGAISRQASRWDLHSVPGRGTVLAVQVWPDGLPEPNWAAGLTRPLTGQTVSGDGYAIREVDGRRQLLLSDGLGHGGLAAAATHEAVRAFRKAPAVPPAQVVEALHRSLGHTRGAALAVAEPDPSAGVVRYAGLGNISGTVLAPDGGRRGMVSMPGIAGHQRRQVREFDYPLAPGAVVLMHTDGVVDRWNAADYPGLLTHTPEVIAATVLRDAGVRRDDAGVLVARLP
;
A
#
# COMPACT_ATOMS: atom_id res chain seq x y z
N MET A 1 -7.02 -11.65 27.76
CA MET A 1 -6.85 -10.55 26.80
C MET A 1 -5.62 -10.88 25.96
N ALA A 2 -5.80 -11.34 24.74
CA ALA A 2 -4.67 -11.65 23.87
C ALA A 2 -4.07 -10.32 23.38
N SER A 3 -2.88 -9.99 23.87
CA SER A 3 -2.08 -8.88 23.35
C SER A 3 -1.73 -9.18 21.90
N VAL A 4 -2.19 -8.34 20.97
CA VAL A 4 -1.78 -8.41 19.57
C VAL A 4 -0.27 -8.07 19.52
N PRO A 5 0.60 -8.93 18.97
CA PRO A 5 2.02 -8.66 18.88
C PRO A 5 2.27 -7.36 18.10
N GLU A 6 3.24 -6.58 18.58
CA GLU A 6 3.67 -5.23 18.14
C GLU A 6 3.98 -5.09 16.63
N GLY A 7 4.02 -6.19 15.86
CA GLY A 7 4.23 -6.21 14.41
C GLY A 7 2.98 -6.43 13.54
N LEU A 8 1.86 -6.89 14.12
CA LEU A 8 0.60 -7.15 13.38
C LEU A 8 -0.25 -5.88 13.17
N LEU A 9 0.07 -4.78 13.87
CA LEU A 9 -0.71 -3.53 13.84
C LEU A 9 -0.27 -2.53 12.76
N ASP A 10 0.88 -2.77 12.10
CA ASP A 10 1.32 -1.94 10.96
C ASP A 10 0.71 -2.42 9.62
N GLU A 11 0.34 -3.71 9.50
CA GLU A 11 -0.28 -4.25 8.27
C GLU A 11 -1.74 -3.82 8.09
N GLY A 12 -2.41 -3.47 9.19
CA GLY A 12 -3.78 -2.98 9.20
C GLY A 12 -4.86 -4.05 9.04
N VAL A 13 -6.11 -3.61 9.09
CA VAL A 13 -7.29 -4.46 8.97
C VAL A 13 -8.18 -3.99 7.83
N TRP A 14 -8.53 -4.92 6.93
CA TRP A 14 -9.50 -4.67 5.86
C TRP A 14 -10.92 -4.96 6.32
N PHE A 15 -11.82 -4.03 6.01
CA PHE A 15 -13.27 -4.14 6.22
C PHE A 15 -13.97 -4.11 4.87
N ARG A 16 -14.85 -5.09 4.61
CA ARG A 16 -15.73 -5.08 3.43
C ARG A 16 -17.03 -4.36 3.82
N VAL A 17 -17.30 -3.20 3.21
CA VAL A 17 -18.36 -2.28 3.65
C VAL A 17 -19.51 -2.33 2.65
N GLU A 18 -20.54 -3.10 3.00
CA GLU A 18 -21.76 -3.27 2.18
C GLU A 18 -23.01 -2.74 2.91
N GLU A 19 -22.92 -2.55 4.22
CA GLU A 19 -24.03 -2.12 5.07
C GLU A 19 -23.58 -1.15 6.17
N SER A 20 -24.54 -0.38 6.70
CA SER A 20 -24.30 0.64 7.73
C SER A 20 -23.70 0.09 9.03
N GLY A 21 -23.94 -1.19 9.35
CA GLY A 21 -23.34 -1.88 10.50
C GLY A 21 -21.81 -1.91 10.42
N THR A 22 -21.26 -2.21 9.25
CA THR A 22 -19.80 -2.24 9.02
C THR A 22 -19.20 -0.85 9.02
N ALA A 23 -19.91 0.17 8.53
CA ALA A 23 -19.43 1.55 8.59
C ALA A 23 -19.15 2.00 10.04
N SER A 24 -20.02 1.61 10.97
CA SER A 24 -19.79 1.84 12.40
C SER A 24 -18.61 1.03 12.97
N ALA A 25 -18.33 -0.16 12.43
CA ALA A 25 -17.19 -0.97 12.84
C ALA A 25 -15.85 -0.37 12.38
N VAL A 26 -15.78 0.16 11.15
CA VAL A 26 -14.62 0.88 10.62
C VAL A 26 -14.27 2.07 11.51
N ARG A 27 -15.27 2.91 11.85
CA ARG A 27 -15.07 4.05 12.76
C ARG A 27 -14.51 3.63 14.11
N ARG A 28 -15.11 2.64 14.76
CA ARG A 28 -14.63 2.11 16.04
C ARG A 28 -13.23 1.51 15.95
N ALA A 29 -12.87 0.90 14.83
CA ALA A 29 -11.53 0.39 14.61
C ALA A 29 -10.51 1.53 14.51
N ALA A 30 -10.82 2.58 13.75
CA ALA A 30 -9.99 3.76 13.62
C ALA A 30 -9.80 4.51 14.96
N GLU A 31 -10.88 4.74 15.70
CA GLU A 31 -10.85 5.38 17.04
C GLU A 31 -9.97 4.57 18.02
N ARG A 32 -10.16 3.25 18.08
CA ARG A 32 -9.35 2.38 18.95
C ARG A 32 -7.88 2.38 18.55
N LEU A 33 -7.58 2.39 17.25
CA LEU A 33 -6.20 2.45 16.77
C LEU A 33 -5.57 3.79 17.16
N ALA A 34 -6.24 4.91 16.91
CA ALA A 34 -5.75 6.22 17.29
C ALA A 34 -5.52 6.37 18.80
N ALA A 35 -6.43 5.83 19.63
CA ALA A 35 -6.27 5.80 21.07
C ALA A 35 -5.06 4.94 21.51
N SER A 36 -4.80 3.82 20.83
CA SER A 36 -3.61 3.00 21.10
C SER A 36 -2.28 3.63 20.67
N LEU A 37 -2.35 4.68 19.86
CA LEU A 37 -1.21 5.51 19.43
C LEU A 37 -1.09 6.79 20.26
N ASP A 38 -1.86 6.92 21.34
CA ASP A 38 -1.91 8.10 22.21
C ASP A 38 -2.19 9.42 21.45
N MET A 39 -3.00 9.35 20.39
CA MET A 39 -3.36 10.54 19.63
C MET A 39 -4.27 11.48 20.46
N PRO A 40 -4.12 12.82 20.31
CA PRO A 40 -4.98 13.80 20.99
C PRO A 40 -6.48 13.58 20.74
N GLU A 41 -7.32 13.80 21.76
CA GLU A 41 -8.76 13.53 21.71
C GLU A 41 -9.46 14.24 20.54
N ASN A 42 -9.07 15.48 20.22
CA ASN A 42 -9.59 16.21 19.06
C ASN A 42 -9.25 15.52 17.74
N ARG A 43 -8.04 14.95 17.60
CA ARG A 43 -7.63 14.22 16.39
C ARG A 43 -8.30 12.86 16.29
N VAL A 44 -8.58 12.21 17.41
CA VAL A 44 -9.42 11.00 17.44
C VAL A 44 -10.84 11.33 16.95
N ALA A 45 -11.42 12.45 17.38
CA ALA A 45 -12.74 12.90 16.91
C ALA A 45 -12.74 13.24 15.41
N ASP A 46 -11.69 13.91 14.92
CA ASP A 46 -11.52 14.18 13.48
C ASP A 46 -11.45 12.89 12.67
N LEU A 47 -10.65 11.92 13.10
CA LEU A 47 -10.56 10.60 12.47
C LEU A 47 -11.90 9.85 12.48
N ALA A 48 -12.68 9.96 13.55
CA ALA A 48 -14.00 9.36 13.63
C ALA A 48 -14.96 9.92 12.57
N ILE A 49 -14.91 11.22 12.32
CA ILE A 49 -15.68 11.88 11.24
C ILE A 49 -15.20 11.38 9.88
N VAL A 50 -13.89 11.40 9.63
CA VAL A 50 -13.29 10.93 8.37
C VAL A 50 -13.72 9.48 8.08
N ALA A 51 -13.60 8.59 9.07
CA ALA A 51 -13.96 7.18 8.92
C ALA A 51 -15.46 6.98 8.67
N ALA A 52 -16.32 7.74 9.36
CA ALA A 52 -17.78 7.69 9.17
C ALA A 52 -18.20 8.15 7.77
N GLU A 53 -17.64 9.25 7.29
CA GLU A 53 -17.94 9.78 5.95
C GLU A 53 -17.39 8.87 4.85
N ALA A 54 -16.15 8.38 4.99
CA ALA A 54 -15.53 7.45 4.05
C ALA A 54 -16.35 6.15 3.92
N ALA A 55 -16.68 5.51 5.03
CA ALA A 55 -17.46 4.28 5.01
C ALA A 55 -18.93 4.52 4.62
N GLY A 56 -19.51 5.67 5.00
CA GLY A 56 -20.85 6.07 4.58
C GLY A 56 -20.96 6.28 3.08
N ASN A 57 -19.92 6.83 2.44
CA ASN A 57 -19.86 6.97 0.98
C ASN A 57 -19.86 5.61 0.30
N LEU A 58 -19.15 4.61 0.84
CA LEU A 58 -19.20 3.24 0.32
C LEU A 58 -20.64 2.68 0.35
N VAL A 59 -21.32 2.77 1.49
CA VAL A 59 -22.69 2.25 1.63
C VAL A 59 -23.68 2.94 0.67
N LYS A 60 -23.48 4.22 0.37
CA LYS A 60 -24.40 5.01 -0.47
C LYS A 60 -24.13 4.87 -1.97
N HIS A 61 -22.88 4.65 -2.36
CA HIS A 61 -22.43 4.86 -3.74
C HIS A 61 -21.67 3.69 -4.35
N ALA A 62 -21.11 2.78 -3.55
CA ALA A 62 -20.33 1.67 -4.06
C ALA A 62 -21.22 0.47 -4.39
N ASP A 63 -20.90 -0.23 -5.49
CA ASP A 63 -21.44 -1.58 -5.73
C ASP A 63 -20.73 -2.60 -4.82
N GLN A 64 -19.42 -2.46 -4.68
CA GLN A 64 -18.59 -3.13 -3.69
C GLN A 64 -17.55 -2.14 -3.16
N GLY A 65 -17.32 -2.17 -1.85
CA GLY A 65 -16.41 -1.24 -1.18
C GLY A 65 -15.62 -1.91 -0.07
N ALA A 66 -14.37 -1.47 0.12
CA ALA A 66 -13.54 -1.89 1.24
C ALA A 66 -12.75 -0.72 1.82
N VAL A 67 -12.44 -0.83 3.12
CA VAL A 67 -11.59 0.12 3.85
C VAL A 67 -10.49 -0.65 4.56
N LEU A 68 -9.23 -0.28 4.32
CA LEU A 68 -8.10 -0.65 5.16
C LEU A 68 -7.95 0.40 6.25
N VAL A 69 -7.82 -0.02 7.50
CA VAL A 69 -7.43 0.83 8.63
C VAL A 69 -6.06 0.37 9.12
N ARG A 70 -5.04 1.24 9.09
CA ARG A 70 -3.68 0.89 9.51
C ARG A 70 -2.93 2.02 10.20
N THR A 71 -1.84 1.65 10.86
CA THR A 71 -0.88 2.61 11.43
C THR A 71 0.07 3.09 10.32
N VAL A 72 0.39 4.38 10.34
CA VAL A 72 1.50 4.97 9.57
C VAL A 72 2.45 5.67 10.53
N ARG A 73 3.76 5.66 10.24
CA ARG A 73 4.80 6.11 11.17
C ARG A 73 5.82 7.00 10.48
N THR A 74 6.24 8.05 11.18
CA THR A 74 7.50 8.76 10.93
C THR A 74 8.51 8.37 12.01
N ALA A 75 9.69 9.01 12.00
CA ALA A 75 10.65 8.86 13.09
C ALA A 75 10.11 9.38 14.44
N GLU A 76 9.19 10.34 14.42
CA GLU A 76 8.76 11.08 15.61
C GLU A 76 7.29 10.85 15.99
N HIS A 77 6.44 10.54 15.01
CA HIS A 77 4.99 10.47 15.20
C HIS A 77 4.43 9.18 14.60
N ALA A 78 3.24 8.79 15.07
CA ALA A 78 2.41 7.76 14.45
C ALA A 78 1.02 8.33 14.19
N GLY A 79 0.44 7.99 13.04
CA GLY A 79 -0.90 8.38 12.63
C GLY A 79 -1.71 7.18 12.18
N VAL A 80 -2.97 7.44 11.82
CA VAL A 80 -3.87 6.44 11.25
C VAL A 80 -4.13 6.75 9.79
N GLU A 81 -4.02 5.72 8.95
CA GLU A 81 -4.37 5.78 7.54
C GLU A 81 -5.62 4.95 7.25
N LEU A 82 -6.49 5.50 6.41
CA LEU A 82 -7.58 4.80 5.77
C LEU A 82 -7.31 4.74 4.26
N ILE A 83 -7.30 3.53 3.70
CA ILE A 83 -7.34 3.32 2.25
C ILE A 83 -8.72 2.79 1.90
N VAL A 84 -9.46 3.58 1.14
CA VAL A 84 -10.83 3.32 0.73
C VAL A 84 -10.80 2.98 -0.76
N VAL A 85 -11.38 1.84 -1.12
CA VAL A 85 -11.49 1.40 -2.51
C VAL A 85 -12.92 0.98 -2.80
N ASP A 86 -13.46 1.41 -3.94
CA ASP A 86 -14.75 0.97 -4.44
C ASP A 86 -14.75 0.71 -5.95
N SER A 87 -15.72 -0.08 -6.38
CA SER A 87 -16.03 -0.37 -7.78
C SER A 87 -17.38 0.22 -8.22
N GLY A 88 -17.80 1.34 -7.64
CA GLY A 88 -19.04 2.03 -7.98
C GLY A 88 -18.94 2.85 -9.28
N PRO A 89 -19.85 3.80 -9.51
CA PRO A 89 -19.94 4.54 -10.77
C PRO A 89 -18.75 5.48 -11.03
N GLY A 90 -17.93 5.77 -10.01
CA GLY A 90 -16.87 6.76 -10.09
C GLY A 90 -17.39 8.20 -10.29
N MET A 91 -16.46 9.15 -10.38
CA MET A 91 -16.74 10.58 -10.51
C MET A 91 -16.04 11.15 -11.75
N ALA A 92 -16.74 11.99 -12.51
CA ALA A 92 -16.16 12.70 -13.65
C ALA A 92 -15.39 13.96 -13.23
N ASP A 93 -15.85 14.64 -12.17
CA ASP A 93 -15.22 15.85 -11.62
C ASP A 93 -15.14 15.74 -10.09
N VAL A 94 -13.96 15.34 -9.63
CA VAL A 94 -13.64 15.20 -8.20
C VAL A 94 -13.66 16.56 -7.50
N ALA A 95 -13.16 17.61 -8.15
CA ALA A 95 -13.05 18.94 -7.55
C ALA A 95 -14.44 19.50 -7.23
N ARG A 96 -15.38 19.33 -8.17
CA ARG A 96 -16.79 19.68 -7.95
C ARG A 96 -17.42 18.84 -6.83
N ALA A 97 -17.17 17.53 -6.78
CA ALA A 97 -17.72 16.66 -5.74
C ALA A 97 -17.27 17.06 -4.32
N ILE A 98 -16.09 17.65 -4.17
CA ILE A 98 -15.60 18.23 -2.91
C ILE A 98 -16.21 19.61 -2.65
N GLY A 99 -16.36 20.44 -3.69
CA GLY A 99 -16.81 21.83 -3.63
C GLY A 99 -18.31 22.04 -3.37
N ASP A 100 -19.17 21.11 -3.81
CA ASP A 100 -20.64 21.18 -3.65
C ASP A 100 -21.12 21.11 -2.17
N GLY A 101 -20.20 21.18 -1.19
CA GLY A 101 -20.48 21.33 0.24
C GLY A 101 -21.09 22.67 0.68
N HIS A 102 -21.47 23.58 -0.23
CA HIS A 102 -22.23 24.81 0.06
C HIS A 102 -23.68 24.73 -0.47
N SER A 103 -24.52 24.00 0.27
CA SER A 103 -26.00 24.03 0.36
C SER A 103 -26.86 24.20 -0.91
N THR A 104 -27.70 23.21 -1.21
CA THR A 104 -29.16 23.23 -0.95
C THR A 104 -29.77 21.87 -1.31
N ALA A 105 -30.53 21.29 -0.36
CA ALA A 105 -31.28 20.02 -0.45
C ALA A 105 -30.46 18.69 -0.42
N GLY A 106 -30.21 18.19 0.80
CA GLY A 106 -30.08 16.74 1.08
C GLY A 106 -28.70 16.08 0.88
N THR A 107 -27.87 16.11 1.93
CA THR A 107 -26.78 15.15 2.29
C THR A 107 -25.72 14.71 1.26
N LEU A 108 -25.74 15.17 0.02
CA LEU A 108 -24.77 14.87 -1.03
C LEU A 108 -23.83 16.07 -1.20
N GLY A 109 -22.59 15.95 -0.71
CA GLY A 109 -21.54 16.99 -0.81
C GLY A 109 -20.82 17.34 0.50
N ILE A 110 -21.36 16.93 1.66
CA ILE A 110 -20.76 17.22 2.97
C ILE A 110 -19.59 16.28 3.28
N GLY A 111 -19.70 15.00 2.89
CA GLY A 111 -18.78 13.95 3.33
C GLY A 111 -17.34 14.13 2.85
N LEU A 112 -17.12 14.34 1.54
CA LEU A 112 -15.78 14.59 0.99
C LEU A 112 -15.19 15.92 1.46
N GLY A 113 -16.03 16.96 1.63
CA GLY A 113 -15.61 18.22 2.22
C GLY A 113 -15.18 18.10 3.68
N ALA A 114 -15.84 17.25 4.47
CA ALA A 114 -15.42 16.92 5.83
C ALA A 114 -14.14 16.08 5.84
N ILE A 115 -13.98 15.12 4.93
CA ILE A 115 -12.70 14.40 4.84
C ILE A 115 -11.55 15.39 4.57
N SER A 116 -11.73 16.30 3.62
CA SER A 116 -10.71 17.29 3.25
C SER A 116 -10.32 18.24 4.38
N ARG A 117 -11.28 18.68 5.21
CA ARG A 117 -11.03 19.61 6.33
C ARG A 117 -10.41 18.94 7.55
N GLN A 118 -10.74 17.68 7.82
CA GLN A 118 -10.30 16.97 9.03
C GLN A 118 -9.01 16.17 8.84
N ALA A 119 -8.77 15.69 7.61
CA ALA A 119 -7.56 14.95 7.25
C ALA A 119 -6.31 15.81 7.41
N SER A 120 -5.19 15.16 7.75
CA SER A 120 -3.87 15.82 7.65
C SER A 120 -3.36 15.74 6.22
N ARG A 121 -3.49 14.57 5.60
CA ARG A 121 -3.14 14.32 4.19
C ARG A 121 -4.23 13.47 3.57
N TRP A 122 -4.58 13.77 2.34
CA TRP A 122 -5.46 12.92 1.56
C TRP A 122 -5.15 13.04 0.08
N ASP A 123 -5.50 12.00 -0.67
CA ASP A 123 -5.45 11.95 -2.12
C ASP A 123 -6.61 11.08 -2.63
N LEU A 124 -7.20 11.45 -3.76
CA LEU A 124 -8.36 10.77 -4.32
C LEU A 124 -8.23 10.65 -5.82
N HIS A 125 -8.37 9.43 -6.33
CA HIS A 125 -8.48 9.15 -7.75
C HIS A 125 -9.80 8.44 -8.03
N SER A 126 -10.53 8.92 -9.04
CA SER A 126 -11.81 8.35 -9.45
C SER A 126 -11.91 8.35 -10.96
N VAL A 127 -12.45 7.28 -11.52
CA VAL A 127 -12.66 7.15 -12.97
C VAL A 127 -14.09 6.71 -13.22
N PRO A 128 -14.86 7.41 -14.08
CA PRO A 128 -16.22 7.00 -14.43
C PRO A 128 -16.29 5.54 -14.89
N GLY A 129 -17.20 4.78 -14.29
CA GLY A 129 -17.41 3.35 -14.54
C GLY A 129 -16.37 2.42 -13.92
N ARG A 130 -15.41 2.92 -13.13
CA ARG A 130 -14.38 2.11 -12.47
C ARG A 130 -14.28 2.31 -10.96
N GLY A 131 -15.09 3.20 -10.39
CA GLY A 131 -15.12 3.50 -8.95
C GLY A 131 -14.03 4.47 -8.49
N THR A 132 -13.87 4.58 -7.17
CA THR A 132 -12.99 5.55 -6.51
C THR A 132 -11.97 4.88 -5.59
N VAL A 133 -10.81 5.51 -5.48
CA VAL A 133 -9.78 5.22 -4.48
C VAL A 133 -9.49 6.49 -3.71
N LEU A 134 -9.55 6.41 -2.39
CA LEU A 134 -9.22 7.50 -1.47
C LEU A 134 -8.18 6.99 -0.47
N ALA A 135 -7.05 7.69 -0.38
CA ALA A 135 -6.08 7.54 0.70
C ALA A 135 -6.22 8.74 1.63
N VAL A 136 -6.36 8.50 2.94
CA VAL A 136 -6.46 9.57 3.94
C VAL A 136 -5.68 9.23 5.19
N GLN A 137 -4.94 10.19 5.71
CA GLN A 137 -4.16 10.09 6.93
C GLN A 137 -4.56 11.16 7.94
N VAL A 138 -4.66 10.76 9.20
CA VAL A 138 -4.85 11.64 10.36
C VAL A 138 -3.68 11.45 11.32
N TRP A 139 -2.95 12.53 11.56
CA TRP A 139 -1.79 12.58 12.45
C TRP A 139 -2.09 13.37 13.73
N PRO A 140 -1.38 13.08 14.83
CA PRO A 140 -1.56 13.76 16.12
C PRO A 140 -1.13 15.23 16.08
N ASP A 141 0.01 15.52 15.46
CA ASP A 141 0.53 16.86 15.21
C ASP A 141 1.49 16.81 14.01
N GLY A 142 1.75 17.96 13.39
CA GLY A 142 2.60 18.10 12.22
C GLY A 142 2.02 17.48 10.94
N LEU A 143 2.53 17.94 9.81
CA LEU A 143 2.28 17.33 8.51
C LEU A 143 3.55 16.56 8.12
N PRO A 144 3.51 15.23 8.02
CA PRO A 144 4.66 14.49 7.52
C PRO A 144 4.93 14.84 6.06
N GLU A 145 6.21 14.79 5.71
CA GLU A 145 6.63 14.82 4.31
C GLU A 145 5.90 13.72 3.52
N PRO A 146 5.54 13.97 2.25
CA PRO A 146 4.95 12.95 1.40
C PRO A 146 5.84 11.71 1.32
N ASN A 147 5.22 10.53 1.43
CA ASN A 147 5.91 9.28 1.19
C ASN A 147 6.34 9.21 -0.28
N TRP A 148 7.62 8.92 -0.52
CA TRP A 148 8.11 8.62 -1.87
C TRP A 148 7.76 7.18 -2.30
N ALA A 149 7.31 6.33 -1.38
CA ALA A 149 6.85 4.99 -1.65
C ALA A 149 5.80 4.51 -0.64
N ALA A 150 4.90 3.63 -1.07
CA ALA A 150 3.91 2.99 -0.23
C ALA A 150 3.62 1.58 -0.72
N GLY A 151 3.33 0.67 0.22
CA GLY A 151 2.88 -0.69 -0.09
C GLY A 151 1.53 -0.99 0.53
N LEU A 152 0.82 -1.96 -0.04
CA LEU A 152 -0.43 -2.49 0.47
C LEU A 152 -0.40 -4.01 0.34
N THR A 153 -0.88 -4.68 1.37
CA THR A 153 -1.13 -6.13 1.33
C THR A 153 -2.57 -6.40 1.70
N ARG A 154 -3.12 -7.48 1.15
CA ARG A 154 -4.46 -7.96 1.49
C ARG A 154 -4.40 -9.47 1.67
N PRO A 155 -4.85 -9.99 2.83
CA PRO A 155 -4.81 -11.41 3.08
C PRO A 155 -5.76 -12.17 2.15
N LEU A 156 -5.41 -13.41 1.83
CA LEU A 156 -6.31 -14.38 1.22
C LEU A 156 -7.64 -14.42 2.00
N THR A 157 -8.76 -14.43 1.29
CA THR A 157 -10.09 -14.46 1.93
C THR A 157 -10.21 -15.63 2.93
N GLY A 158 -10.54 -15.30 4.18
CA GLY A 158 -10.64 -16.26 5.29
C GLY A 158 -9.37 -16.36 6.15
N GLN A 159 -8.27 -15.72 5.75
CA GLN A 159 -7.07 -15.54 6.58
C GLN A 159 -7.12 -14.20 7.31
N THR A 160 -6.50 -14.14 8.48
CA THR A 160 -6.38 -12.92 9.29
C THR A 160 -5.04 -12.21 9.09
N VAL A 161 -4.09 -12.86 8.41
CA VAL A 161 -2.73 -12.38 8.16
C VAL A 161 -2.35 -12.72 6.73
N SER A 162 -1.60 -11.85 6.08
CA SER A 162 -1.15 -12.08 4.70
C SER A 162 0.19 -12.81 4.69
N GLY A 163 0.37 -13.74 3.75
CA GLY A 163 1.67 -14.26 3.37
C GLY A 163 2.57 -13.22 2.70
N ASP A 164 1.99 -12.14 2.19
CA ASP A 164 2.70 -11.04 1.52
C ASP A 164 3.10 -9.95 2.50
N GLY A 165 4.21 -9.27 2.21
CA GLY A 165 4.69 -8.17 3.03
C GLY A 165 5.79 -7.37 2.33
N TYR A 166 5.99 -6.15 2.80
CA TYR A 166 6.92 -5.22 2.20
C TYR A 166 7.69 -4.43 3.25
N ALA A 167 8.80 -3.82 2.82
CA ALA A 167 9.54 -2.86 3.62
C ALA A 167 10.12 -1.76 2.73
N ILE A 168 10.18 -0.55 3.28
CA ILE A 168 10.72 0.64 2.63
C ILE A 168 11.77 1.21 3.57
N ARG A 169 12.92 1.61 3.05
CA ARG A 169 13.93 2.32 3.84
C ARG A 169 14.69 3.33 3.00
N GLU A 170 15.10 4.41 3.66
CA GLU A 170 16.11 5.33 3.18
C GLU A 170 17.27 5.31 4.18
N VAL A 171 18.41 4.77 3.77
CA VAL A 171 19.59 4.58 4.63
C VAL A 171 20.86 4.84 3.83
N ASP A 172 21.79 5.62 4.37
CA ASP A 172 23.03 6.03 3.70
C ASP A 172 22.79 6.62 2.29
N GLY A 173 21.70 7.38 2.13
CA GLY A 173 21.29 7.97 0.84
C GLY A 173 20.69 6.98 -0.17
N ARG A 174 20.59 5.69 0.18
CA ARG A 174 19.98 4.65 -0.65
C ARG A 174 18.50 4.49 -0.30
N ARG A 175 17.64 4.58 -1.31
CA ARG A 175 16.21 4.29 -1.21
C ARG A 175 15.97 2.87 -1.65
N GLN A 176 15.53 2.01 -0.74
CA GLN A 176 15.37 0.58 -1.01
C GLN A 176 13.97 0.09 -0.65
N LEU A 177 13.46 -0.77 -1.50
CA LEU A 177 12.13 -1.38 -1.46
C LEU A 177 12.30 -2.88 -1.41
N LEU A 178 11.63 -3.56 -0.48
CA LEU A 178 11.49 -5.01 -0.44
C LEU A 178 10.01 -5.34 -0.63
N LEU A 179 9.72 -6.29 -1.52
CA LEU A 179 8.45 -7.02 -1.54
C LEU A 179 8.74 -8.51 -1.39
N SER A 180 7.94 -9.21 -0.58
CA SER A 180 8.09 -10.62 -0.22
C SER A 180 6.74 -11.31 -0.23
N ASP A 181 6.73 -12.54 -0.72
CA ASP A 181 5.63 -13.49 -0.76
C ASP A 181 6.13 -14.79 -0.11
N GLY A 182 5.65 -15.05 1.12
CA GLY A 182 6.05 -16.21 1.90
C GLY A 182 5.37 -17.48 1.40
N LEU A 183 6.08 -18.61 1.34
CA LEU A 183 5.53 -19.81 0.72
C LEU A 183 4.25 -20.34 1.39
N GLY A 184 3.17 -20.35 0.62
CA GLY A 184 1.83 -20.78 1.03
C GLY A 184 0.97 -19.59 1.43
N HIS A 185 0.11 -19.76 2.43
CA HIS A 185 -0.73 -18.69 2.96
C HIS A 185 -0.89 -18.80 4.48
N GLY A 186 -1.40 -17.73 5.10
CA GLY A 186 -1.65 -17.68 6.55
C GLY A 186 -0.36 -17.61 7.38
N GLY A 187 -0.45 -18.01 8.66
CA GLY A 187 0.59 -17.69 9.66
C GLY A 187 2.03 -18.14 9.34
N LEU A 188 2.21 -19.27 8.65
CA LEU A 188 3.55 -19.76 8.29
C LEU A 188 4.17 -19.01 7.11
N ALA A 189 3.36 -18.59 6.14
CA ALA A 189 3.79 -17.70 5.06
C ALA A 189 4.13 -16.31 5.62
N ALA A 190 3.24 -15.77 6.46
CA ALA A 190 3.44 -14.50 7.15
C ALA A 190 4.74 -14.50 7.97
N ALA A 191 5.04 -15.58 8.70
CA ALA A 191 6.28 -15.70 9.47
C ALA A 191 7.55 -15.65 8.59
N ALA A 192 7.54 -16.26 7.40
CA ALA A 192 8.65 -16.19 6.47
C ALA A 192 8.85 -14.74 5.96
N THR A 193 7.76 -14.09 5.58
CA THR A 193 7.76 -12.69 5.14
C THR A 193 8.19 -11.73 6.24
N HIS A 194 7.73 -11.91 7.48
CA HIS A 194 8.15 -11.10 8.63
C HIS A 194 9.65 -11.24 8.91
N GLU A 195 10.21 -12.44 8.75
CA GLU A 195 11.65 -12.63 8.85
C GLU A 195 12.40 -11.94 7.71
N ALA A 196 11.87 -11.96 6.47
CA ALA A 196 12.45 -11.22 5.35
C ALA A 196 12.46 -9.71 5.63
N VAL A 197 11.34 -9.15 6.08
CA VAL A 197 11.22 -7.73 6.45
C VAL A 197 12.17 -7.36 7.60
N ARG A 198 12.25 -8.19 8.65
CA ARG A 198 13.17 -8.00 9.77
C ARG A 198 14.62 -8.00 9.31
N ALA A 199 15.01 -8.99 8.52
CA ALA A 199 16.36 -9.11 8.00
C ALA A 199 16.71 -7.94 7.06
N PHE A 200 15.77 -7.49 6.23
CA PHE A 200 15.94 -6.34 5.36
C PHE A 200 16.18 -5.06 6.14
N ARG A 201 15.36 -4.77 7.16
CA ARG A 201 15.53 -3.60 8.03
C ARG A 201 16.91 -3.56 8.71
N LYS A 202 17.47 -4.73 9.04
CA LYS A 202 18.78 -4.87 9.71
C LYS A 202 19.96 -4.99 8.74
N ALA A 203 19.73 -5.28 7.47
CA ALA A 203 20.79 -5.48 6.50
C ALA A 203 21.58 -4.17 6.31
N PRO A 204 22.88 -4.23 6.02
CA PRO A 204 23.64 -3.04 5.61
C PRO A 204 23.02 -2.37 4.37
N ALA A 205 23.32 -1.09 4.16
CA ALA A 205 22.93 -0.31 2.97
C ALA A 205 23.82 -0.70 1.77
N VAL A 206 23.66 -1.93 1.28
CA VAL A 206 24.41 -2.51 0.15
C VAL A 206 23.50 -2.70 -1.08
N PRO A 207 24.06 -2.89 -2.29
CA PRO A 207 23.26 -3.08 -3.51
C PRO A 207 22.23 -4.22 -3.41
N PRO A 208 21.10 -4.14 -4.14
CA PRO A 208 20.00 -5.09 -4.11
C PRO A 208 20.42 -6.57 -4.12
N ALA A 209 21.35 -6.99 -4.98
CA ALA A 209 21.77 -8.40 -5.02
C ALA A 209 22.37 -8.87 -3.69
N GLN A 210 23.17 -8.03 -3.02
CA GLN A 210 23.76 -8.37 -1.73
C GLN A 210 22.72 -8.40 -0.61
N VAL A 211 21.71 -7.52 -0.68
CA VAL A 211 20.56 -7.56 0.23
C VAL A 211 19.81 -8.88 0.05
N VAL A 212 19.45 -9.25 -1.18
CA VAL A 212 18.77 -10.52 -1.49
C VAL A 212 19.59 -11.73 -1.00
N GLU A 213 20.91 -11.72 -1.13
CA GLU A 213 21.76 -12.77 -0.57
C GLU A 213 21.71 -12.84 0.96
N ALA A 214 21.67 -11.69 1.65
CA ALA A 214 21.49 -11.65 3.09
C ALA A 214 20.13 -12.21 3.52
N LEU A 215 19.06 -11.83 2.82
CA LEU A 215 17.71 -12.34 3.06
C LEU A 215 17.61 -13.86 2.79
N HIS A 216 18.24 -14.34 1.72
CA HIS A 216 18.29 -15.77 1.42
C HIS A 216 18.92 -16.56 2.57
N ARG A 217 19.99 -16.04 3.20
CA ARG A 217 20.61 -16.69 4.36
C ARG A 217 19.72 -16.64 5.60
N SER A 218 19.07 -15.52 5.89
CA SER A 218 18.22 -15.39 7.07
C SER A 218 16.99 -16.30 7.00
N LEU A 219 16.43 -16.49 5.80
CA LEU A 219 15.23 -17.30 5.59
C LEU A 219 15.46 -18.82 5.61
N GLY A 220 16.69 -19.30 5.82
CA GLY A 220 17.01 -20.75 5.76
C GLY A 220 16.25 -21.63 6.76
N HIS A 221 15.68 -21.04 7.81
CA HIS A 221 14.92 -21.72 8.85
C HIS A 221 13.39 -21.55 8.72
N THR A 222 12.91 -20.85 7.69
CA THR A 222 11.49 -20.62 7.43
C THR A 222 10.98 -21.55 6.31
N ARG A 223 9.77 -21.32 5.80
CA ARG A 223 9.28 -21.96 4.56
C ARG A 223 9.92 -21.39 3.29
N GLY A 224 10.71 -20.33 3.44
CA GLY A 224 11.21 -19.52 2.35
C GLY A 224 10.17 -18.54 1.81
N ALA A 225 10.63 -17.70 0.90
CA ALA A 225 9.81 -16.69 0.24
C ALA A 225 10.28 -16.45 -1.19
N ALA A 226 9.37 -16.06 -2.07
CA ALA A 226 9.73 -15.26 -3.23
C ALA A 226 9.89 -13.81 -2.78
N LEU A 227 10.95 -13.13 -3.22
CA LEU A 227 11.20 -11.76 -2.82
C LEU A 227 11.97 -10.98 -3.88
N ALA A 228 11.85 -9.67 -3.84
CA ALA A 228 12.68 -8.79 -4.65
C ALA A 228 13.02 -7.50 -3.93
N VAL A 229 14.20 -6.97 -4.25
CA VAL A 229 14.69 -5.68 -3.78
C VAL A 229 14.87 -4.75 -4.97
N ALA A 230 14.27 -3.57 -4.89
CA ALA A 230 14.50 -2.49 -5.84
C ALA A 230 15.18 -1.32 -5.12
N GLU A 231 16.16 -0.71 -5.79
CA GLU A 231 16.84 0.50 -5.35
C GLU A 231 16.77 1.55 -6.47
N PRO A 232 15.75 2.41 -6.46
CA PRO A 232 15.72 3.55 -7.36
C PRO A 232 16.79 4.59 -7.01
N ASP A 233 17.49 5.08 -8.02
CA ASP A 233 18.53 6.10 -7.93
C ASP A 233 18.24 7.20 -8.98
N PRO A 234 17.44 8.22 -8.62
CA PRO A 234 17.08 9.31 -9.53
C PRO A 234 18.29 10.09 -10.01
N SER A 235 19.34 10.18 -9.19
CA SER A 235 20.57 10.91 -9.54
C SER A 235 21.33 10.23 -10.68
N ALA A 236 21.35 8.90 -10.68
CA ALA A 236 21.93 8.09 -11.75
C ALA A 236 20.93 7.77 -12.87
N GLY A 237 19.65 8.11 -12.71
CA GLY A 237 18.60 7.82 -13.68
C GLY A 237 18.32 6.33 -13.88
N VAL A 238 18.51 5.51 -12.83
CA VAL A 238 18.31 4.05 -12.89
C VAL A 238 17.54 3.50 -11.68
N VAL A 239 16.93 2.32 -11.84
CA VAL A 239 16.53 1.42 -10.77
C VAL A 239 17.42 0.20 -10.82
N ARG A 240 18.10 -0.10 -9.71
CA ARG A 240 18.83 -1.37 -9.54
C ARG A 240 17.85 -2.39 -8.96
N TYR A 241 17.78 -3.58 -9.52
CA TYR A 241 16.80 -4.58 -9.13
C TYR A 241 17.43 -5.97 -9.03
N ALA A 242 17.08 -6.68 -7.95
CA ALA A 242 17.39 -8.09 -7.80
C ALA A 242 16.17 -8.82 -7.23
N GLY A 243 15.67 -9.82 -7.96
CA GLY A 243 14.54 -10.64 -7.54
C GLY A 243 14.87 -12.13 -7.54
N LEU A 244 14.26 -12.86 -6.62
CA LEU A 244 14.30 -14.31 -6.51
C LEU A 244 12.87 -14.85 -6.33
N GLY A 245 12.36 -15.57 -7.32
CA GLY A 245 11.01 -16.09 -7.36
C GLY A 245 10.13 -15.39 -8.40
N ASN A 246 8.86 -15.23 -8.07
CA ASN A 246 7.77 -14.75 -8.93
C ASN A 246 7.34 -13.30 -8.65
N ILE A 247 8.09 -12.53 -7.85
CA ILE A 247 7.79 -11.10 -7.67
C ILE A 247 7.95 -10.38 -9.00
N SER A 248 6.90 -9.68 -9.42
CA SER A 248 6.90 -8.85 -10.62
C SER A 248 7.35 -7.44 -10.27
N GLY A 249 8.29 -6.90 -11.06
CA GLY A 249 8.70 -5.51 -11.00
C GLY A 249 8.49 -4.82 -12.35
N THR A 250 8.07 -3.57 -12.36
CA THR A 250 7.87 -2.78 -13.58
C THR A 250 8.25 -1.32 -13.33
N VAL A 251 8.97 -0.71 -14.27
CA VAL A 251 9.14 0.75 -14.36
C VAL A 251 8.11 1.29 -15.35
N LEU A 252 7.31 2.26 -14.90
CA LEU A 252 6.29 2.96 -15.66
C LEU A 252 6.75 4.39 -15.91
N ALA A 253 7.01 4.74 -17.16
CA ALA A 253 7.40 6.08 -17.56
C ALA A 253 6.16 6.98 -17.73
N PRO A 254 6.29 8.30 -17.51
CA PRO A 254 5.18 9.24 -17.67
C PRO A 254 4.59 9.30 -19.09
N ASP A 255 5.37 8.92 -20.09
CA ASP A 255 4.96 8.86 -21.50
C ASP A 255 4.20 7.57 -21.87
N GLY A 256 3.90 6.72 -20.89
CA GLY A 256 3.24 5.43 -21.07
C GLY A 256 4.20 4.27 -21.34
N GLY A 257 5.51 4.51 -21.37
CA GLY A 257 6.51 3.44 -21.48
C GLY A 257 6.44 2.46 -20.32
N ARG A 258 6.47 1.16 -20.62
CA ARG A 258 6.46 0.08 -19.62
C ARG A 258 7.69 -0.81 -19.78
N ARG A 259 8.43 -1.05 -18.70
CA ARG A 259 9.60 -1.95 -18.70
C ARG A 259 9.55 -2.91 -17.52
N GLY A 260 9.43 -4.21 -17.81
CA GLY A 260 9.50 -5.25 -16.79
C GLY A 260 10.92 -5.42 -16.23
N MET A 261 11.00 -5.61 -14.91
CA MET A 261 12.21 -5.95 -14.18
C MET A 261 12.26 -7.45 -13.92
N VAL A 262 13.43 -8.07 -14.09
CA VAL A 262 13.57 -9.53 -14.14
C VAL A 262 13.88 -10.09 -12.76
N SER A 263 13.01 -11.00 -12.30
CA SER A 263 13.26 -11.87 -11.15
C SER A 263 13.81 -13.21 -11.59
N MET A 264 14.85 -13.69 -10.90
CA MET A 264 15.46 -14.99 -11.18
C MET A 264 14.65 -16.12 -10.54
N PRO A 265 14.50 -17.29 -11.17
CA PRO A 265 13.82 -18.42 -10.54
C PRO A 265 14.51 -18.88 -9.25
N GLY A 266 13.73 -19.15 -8.20
CA GLY A 266 14.21 -19.74 -6.95
C GLY A 266 13.36 -19.33 -5.75
N ILE A 267 13.75 -19.81 -4.58
CA ILE A 267 13.06 -19.56 -3.31
C ILE A 267 14.12 -19.13 -2.29
N ALA A 268 13.99 -17.94 -1.73
CA ALA A 268 14.87 -17.46 -0.67
C ALA A 268 14.78 -18.40 0.55
N GLY A 269 15.90 -18.78 1.15
CA GLY A 269 15.97 -19.78 2.22
C GLY A 269 16.20 -21.23 1.77
N HIS A 270 15.91 -21.60 0.51
CA HIS A 270 16.02 -23.00 0.07
C HIS A 270 16.75 -23.17 -1.27
N GLN A 271 16.11 -22.82 -2.38
CA GLN A 271 16.66 -23.06 -3.71
C GLN A 271 17.49 -21.86 -4.16
N ARG A 272 18.82 -21.99 -4.03
CA ARG A 272 19.77 -20.95 -4.45
C ARG A 272 20.15 -21.12 -5.92
N ARG A 273 19.72 -20.18 -6.77
CA ARG A 273 20.43 -19.84 -8.02
C ARG A 273 21.29 -18.60 -7.80
N GLN A 274 22.22 -18.33 -8.71
CA GLN A 274 23.03 -17.10 -8.67
C GLN A 274 22.10 -15.88 -8.65
N VAL A 275 22.13 -15.09 -7.58
CA VAL A 275 21.41 -13.81 -7.50
C VAL A 275 22.05 -12.87 -8.51
N ARG A 276 21.22 -12.19 -9.31
CA ARG A 276 21.67 -11.23 -10.32
C ARG A 276 21.00 -9.90 -10.08
N GLU A 277 21.78 -8.85 -10.26
CA GLU A 277 21.33 -7.48 -10.28
C GLU A 277 21.22 -7.01 -11.73
N PHE A 278 20.20 -6.20 -12.00
CA PHE A 278 19.99 -5.57 -13.29
C PHE A 278 19.65 -4.10 -13.10
N ASP A 279 20.15 -3.26 -14.01
CA ASP A 279 19.85 -1.83 -14.04
C ASP A 279 18.80 -1.53 -15.10
N TYR A 280 17.81 -0.72 -14.71
CA TYR A 280 16.72 -0.29 -15.59
C TYR A 280 16.69 1.24 -15.63
N PRO A 281 16.52 1.88 -16.80
CA PRO A 281 16.36 3.33 -16.88
C PRO A 281 15.17 3.82 -16.06
N LEU A 282 15.38 4.90 -15.31
CA LEU A 282 14.39 5.60 -14.51
C LEU A 282 14.30 7.05 -15.00
N ALA A 283 13.30 7.33 -15.84
CA ALA A 283 13.03 8.69 -16.28
C ALA A 283 12.49 9.54 -15.10
N PRO A 284 12.70 10.86 -15.09
CA PRO A 284 12.06 11.75 -14.12
C PRO A 284 10.54 11.56 -14.11
N GLY A 285 9.96 11.48 -12.91
CA GLY A 285 8.52 11.23 -12.71
C GLY A 285 8.07 9.79 -13.00
N ALA A 286 8.98 8.88 -13.32
CA ALA A 286 8.64 7.46 -13.49
C ALA A 286 8.25 6.81 -12.15
N VAL A 287 7.38 5.81 -12.25
CA VAL A 287 6.89 5.02 -11.12
C VAL A 287 7.51 3.63 -11.16
N VAL A 288 8.08 3.20 -10.04
CA VAL A 288 8.51 1.82 -9.83
C VAL A 288 7.37 1.09 -9.14
N LEU A 289 6.86 0.04 -9.76
CA LEU A 289 5.77 -0.77 -9.23
C LEU A 289 6.20 -2.22 -9.13
N MET A 290 5.99 -2.81 -7.97
CA MET A 290 6.25 -4.22 -7.68
C MET A 290 4.97 -4.85 -7.16
N HIS A 291 4.74 -6.12 -7.48
CA HIS A 291 3.61 -6.87 -6.92
C HIS A 291 3.91 -8.36 -6.79
N THR A 292 3.19 -9.02 -5.89
CA THR A 292 3.19 -10.48 -5.72
C THR A 292 2.30 -11.13 -6.78
N ASP A 293 2.29 -12.45 -6.85
CA ASP A 293 1.54 -13.16 -7.90
C ASP A 293 0.03 -13.20 -7.66
N GLY A 294 -0.46 -12.81 -6.48
CA GLY A 294 -1.87 -12.51 -6.20
C GLY A 294 -2.44 -11.34 -7.00
N VAL A 295 -1.56 -10.54 -7.62
CA VAL A 295 -1.91 -9.42 -8.49
C VAL A 295 -1.61 -9.79 -9.95
N VAL A 296 -2.59 -9.63 -10.83
CA VAL A 296 -2.42 -9.95 -12.25
C VAL A 296 -1.58 -8.89 -12.96
N ASP A 297 -0.65 -9.33 -13.79
CA ASP A 297 0.28 -8.47 -14.53
C ASP A 297 -0.36 -7.70 -15.72
N ARG A 298 -1.66 -7.91 -15.94
CA ARG A 298 -2.46 -7.44 -17.09
C ARG A 298 -3.05 -6.04 -16.92
N TRP A 299 -2.85 -5.37 -15.79
CA TRP A 299 -3.38 -4.01 -15.62
C TRP A 299 -2.60 -3.02 -16.49
N ASN A 300 -3.26 -1.96 -16.96
CA ASN A 300 -2.67 -0.94 -17.83
C ASN A 300 -2.91 0.45 -17.25
N ALA A 301 -1.86 1.24 -17.04
CA ALA A 301 -2.00 2.61 -16.54
C ALA A 301 -2.85 3.50 -17.47
N ALA A 302 -2.92 3.21 -18.77
CA ALA A 302 -3.77 3.92 -19.73
C ALA A 302 -5.27 3.76 -19.44
N ASP A 303 -5.68 2.72 -18.71
CA ASP A 303 -7.06 2.53 -18.26
C ASP A 303 -7.45 3.51 -17.13
N TYR A 304 -6.45 4.18 -16.53
CA TYR A 304 -6.58 5.07 -15.39
C TYR A 304 -5.90 6.41 -15.67
N PRO A 305 -6.56 7.31 -16.43
CA PRO A 305 -6.00 8.62 -16.74
C PRO A 305 -5.55 9.36 -15.48
N GLY A 306 -4.34 9.92 -15.52
CA GLY A 306 -3.75 10.67 -14.41
C GLY A 306 -3.23 9.83 -13.23
N LEU A 307 -3.45 8.51 -13.18
CA LEU A 307 -3.10 7.70 -12.01
C LEU A 307 -1.63 7.87 -11.57
N LEU A 308 -0.68 7.90 -12.51
CA LEU A 308 0.75 8.01 -12.20
C LEU A 308 1.18 9.39 -11.64
N THR A 309 0.28 10.38 -11.61
CA THR A 309 0.53 11.68 -10.96
C THR A 309 0.09 11.70 -9.50
N HIS A 310 -0.66 10.69 -9.05
CA HIS A 310 -1.13 10.55 -7.67
C HIS A 310 -0.06 9.99 -6.73
N THR A 311 -0.39 9.98 -5.44
CA THR A 311 0.44 9.42 -4.37
C THR A 311 0.68 7.91 -4.56
N PRO A 312 1.82 7.37 -4.08
CA PRO A 312 2.09 5.93 -4.11
C PRO A 312 0.97 5.08 -3.50
N GLU A 313 0.31 5.57 -2.45
CA GLU A 313 -0.82 4.93 -1.77
C GLU A 313 -2.00 4.73 -2.72
N VAL A 314 -2.39 5.78 -3.46
CA VAL A 314 -3.51 5.73 -4.42
C VAL A 314 -3.18 4.84 -5.61
N ILE A 315 -1.93 4.88 -6.10
CA ILE A 315 -1.48 3.99 -7.18
C ILE A 315 -1.53 2.53 -6.72
N ALA A 316 -0.96 2.22 -5.55
CA ALA A 316 -0.95 0.87 -5.00
C ALA A 316 -2.37 0.34 -4.77
N ALA A 317 -3.26 1.19 -4.24
CA ALA A 317 -4.64 0.83 -3.94
C ALA A 317 -5.46 0.57 -5.20
N THR A 318 -5.29 1.40 -6.24
CA THR A 318 -5.94 1.20 -7.55
C THR A 318 -5.53 -0.13 -8.16
N VAL A 319 -4.23 -0.45 -8.14
CA VAL A 319 -3.72 -1.70 -8.70
C VAL A 319 -4.19 -2.91 -7.87
N LEU A 320 -4.16 -2.82 -6.55
CA LEU A 320 -4.65 -3.90 -5.67
C LEU A 320 -6.15 -4.16 -5.83
N ARG A 321 -6.96 -3.10 -6.04
CA ARG A 321 -8.41 -3.20 -6.29
C ARG A 321 -8.70 -3.95 -7.58
N ASP A 322 -8.07 -3.55 -8.68
CA ASP A 322 -8.48 -4.00 -10.03
C ASP A 322 -7.65 -5.17 -10.56
N ALA A 323 -6.43 -5.34 -10.08
CA ALA A 323 -5.53 -6.41 -10.49
C ALA A 323 -5.32 -7.47 -9.41
N GLY A 324 -5.59 -7.17 -8.13
CA GLY A 324 -5.58 -8.15 -7.04
C GLY A 324 -6.82 -9.04 -7.04
N VAL A 325 -7.22 -9.64 -8.16
CA VAL A 325 -8.47 -10.42 -8.25
C VAL A 325 -8.29 -11.91 -8.01
N ARG A 326 -7.04 -12.37 -7.81
CA ARG A 326 -6.77 -13.80 -7.57
C ARG A 326 -7.21 -14.20 -6.16
N ARG A 327 -7.52 -15.48 -6.02
CA ARG A 327 -7.81 -16.09 -4.72
C ARG A 327 -6.50 -16.44 -4.02
N ASP A 328 -5.76 -15.40 -3.65
CA ASP A 328 -4.48 -15.48 -2.97
C ASP A 328 -4.26 -14.29 -2.04
N ASP A 329 -3.18 -14.33 -1.26
CA ASP A 329 -2.56 -13.14 -0.71
C ASP A 329 -2.16 -12.19 -1.84
N ALA A 330 -2.33 -10.87 -1.66
CA ALA A 330 -2.01 -9.90 -2.70
C ALA A 330 -1.26 -8.69 -2.12
N GLY A 331 -0.08 -8.41 -2.68
CA GLY A 331 0.80 -7.34 -2.28
C GLY A 331 1.19 -6.45 -3.46
N VAL A 332 1.12 -5.14 -3.26
CA VAL A 332 1.57 -4.11 -4.21
C VAL A 332 2.49 -3.14 -3.49
N LEU A 333 3.61 -2.77 -4.11
CA LEU A 333 4.56 -1.79 -3.61
C LEU A 333 4.90 -0.79 -4.71
N VAL A 334 4.72 0.48 -4.42
CA VAL A 334 4.91 1.57 -5.37
C VAL A 334 5.94 2.55 -4.83
N ALA A 335 6.85 3.01 -5.69
CA ALA A 335 7.69 4.15 -5.44
C ALA A 335 7.55 5.17 -6.58
N ARG A 336 7.40 6.43 -6.19
CA ARG A 336 7.34 7.59 -7.08
C ARG A 336 8.29 8.63 -6.52
N LEU A 337 9.40 8.83 -7.22
CA LEU A 337 10.41 9.77 -6.79
C LEU A 337 10.16 11.11 -7.48
N PRO A 338 10.33 12.23 -6.75
CA PRO A 338 10.22 13.55 -7.33
C PRO A 338 11.24 13.77 -8.44
#